data_AF-A0A432J075-F1
#
_entry.id   AF-A0A432J075-F1
#
_cell.length_a   1.000
_cell.length_b   1.000
_cell.length_c   1.000
_cell.angle_alpha   90.00
_cell.angle_beta   90.00
_cell.angle_gamma   90.00
#
_symmetry.space_group_name_H-M   'P 1'
#
loop_
_entity.id
_entity.type
_entity.pdbx_description
1 polymer ?
#
loop_
_entity_poly.entity_id
_entity_poly.type
_entity_poly.pdbx_seq_one_letter_code
_entity_poly.pdbx_strand_id
1 'polypeptide(L)'
;MLPIKIWDMLMKLTAKRSPNLVFFALLTFVLVVLGCGLVPKPSATPTPTIVPTPKPIPTPAPGSTAITITEADANAALQKAIGMQDNVQIENARIDFRPDGIFTSATTQIGALSIQLGILASATPVDGKVKIDILNMQVNEKEASGIILDQIKAMIDPILEPLNIVEDKFYVESVTISNDKMVIVGHPQ
;
A
#
# COMPACT_ATOMS: atom_id res chain seq x y z
N MET A 1 41.27 -25.59 -13.96
CA MET A 1 41.90 -24.90 -12.80
C MET A 1 41.84 -23.40 -13.05
N LEU A 2 40.84 -22.70 -12.50
CA LEU A 2 40.75 -21.24 -12.59
C LEU A 2 41.54 -20.58 -11.45
N PRO A 3 42.20 -19.44 -11.68
CA PRO A 3 43.13 -18.84 -10.73
C PRO A 3 42.40 -18.25 -9.52
N ILE A 4 42.88 -18.62 -8.33
CA ILE A 4 42.41 -18.27 -6.98
C ILE A 4 42.27 -16.75 -6.74
N LYS A 5 42.91 -15.91 -7.57
CA LYS A 5 42.83 -14.45 -7.49
C LYS A 5 41.44 -13.86 -7.74
N ILE A 6 40.56 -14.55 -8.48
CA ILE A 6 39.21 -14.03 -8.76
C ILE A 6 38.31 -14.09 -7.51
N TRP A 7 38.52 -15.09 -6.64
CA TRP A 7 37.73 -15.24 -5.41
C TRP A 7 38.05 -14.17 -4.36
N ASP A 8 39.31 -13.76 -4.25
CA ASP A 8 39.72 -12.70 -3.31
C ASP A 8 39.24 -11.31 -3.75
N MET A 9 39.04 -11.12 -5.06
CA MET A 9 38.47 -9.89 -5.61
C MET A 9 36.94 -9.83 -5.45
N LEU A 10 36.25 -10.98 -5.51
CA LEU A 10 34.80 -11.07 -5.28
C LEU A 10 34.42 -10.82 -3.80
N MET A 11 35.26 -11.28 -2.86
CA MET A 11 35.04 -11.07 -1.42
C MET A 11 35.35 -9.63 -0.95
N LYS A 12 36.23 -8.90 -1.65
CA LYS A 12 36.53 -7.50 -1.31
C LYS A 12 35.44 -6.51 -1.74
N LEU A 13 34.55 -6.92 -2.65
CA LEU A 13 33.39 -6.11 -3.07
C LEU A 13 32.20 -6.19 -2.11
N THR A 14 32.14 -7.18 -1.22
CA THR A 14 31.04 -7.32 -0.23
C THR A 14 31.32 -6.67 1.13
N ALA A 15 32.55 -6.20 1.38
CA ALA A 15 32.95 -5.68 2.70
C ALA A 15 32.75 -4.17 2.89
N LYS A 16 32.50 -3.39 1.82
CA LYS A 16 32.21 -1.95 1.94
C LYS A 16 30.75 -1.69 1.63
N ARG A 17 29.93 -1.80 2.68
CA ARG A 17 28.48 -1.57 2.72
C ARG A 17 28.17 -0.10 2.39
N SER A 18 28.35 0.29 1.12
CA SER A 18 27.79 1.53 0.59
C SER A 18 26.32 1.27 0.26
N PRO A 19 25.36 2.04 0.79
CA PRO A 19 23.92 1.86 0.53
C PRO A 19 23.52 2.00 -0.96
N ASN A 20 24.46 2.43 -1.81
CA ASN A 20 24.22 2.66 -3.24
C ASN A 20 24.26 1.39 -4.12
N LEU A 21 24.72 0.24 -3.62
CA LEU A 21 24.83 -0.97 -4.47
C LEU A 21 23.48 -1.68 -4.67
N VAL A 22 22.60 -1.65 -3.65
CA VAL A 22 21.23 -2.16 -3.76
C VAL A 22 20.42 -1.27 -4.72
N PHE A 23 20.64 0.05 -4.67
CA PHE A 23 20.00 1.01 -5.56
C PHE A 23 20.42 0.82 -7.02
N PHE A 24 21.70 0.53 -7.30
CA PHE A 24 22.17 0.21 -8.65
C PHE A 24 21.60 -1.12 -9.17
N ALA A 25 21.54 -2.17 -8.34
CA ALA A 25 20.95 -3.45 -8.75
C ALA A 25 19.44 -3.32 -9.04
N LEU A 26 18.70 -2.55 -8.23
CA LEU A 26 17.27 -2.30 -8.42
C LEU A 26 17.01 -1.42 -9.65
N LEU A 27 17.80 -0.36 -9.87
CA LEU A 27 17.66 0.55 -11.02
C LEU A 27 17.97 -0.16 -12.35
N THR A 28 18.97 -1.04 -12.36
CA THR A 28 19.30 -1.82 -13.57
C THR A 28 18.24 -2.88 -13.87
N PHE A 29 17.63 -3.47 -12.83
CA PHE A 29 16.52 -4.41 -12.99
C PHE A 29 15.25 -3.71 -13.51
N VAL A 30 14.95 -2.51 -13.01
CA VAL A 30 13.83 -1.68 -13.49
C VAL A 30 14.00 -1.27 -14.96
N LEU A 31 15.22 -0.95 -15.40
CA LEU A 31 15.52 -0.65 -16.81
C LEU A 31 15.42 -1.87 -17.73
N VAL A 32 15.77 -3.08 -17.26
CA VAL A 32 15.64 -4.32 -18.04
C VAL A 32 14.16 -4.75 -18.14
N VAL A 33 13.36 -4.53 -17.11
CA VAL A 33 11.91 -4.83 -17.11
C VAL A 33 11.10 -3.86 -17.98
N LEU A 34 11.48 -2.57 -18.02
CA LEU A 34 10.86 -1.58 -18.92
C LEU A 34 11.28 -1.76 -20.40
N GLY A 35 12.40 -2.45 -20.67
CA GLY A 35 12.97 -2.63 -22.01
C GLY A 35 12.50 -3.86 -22.78
N CYS A 36 11.79 -4.81 -22.16
CA CYS A 36 11.35 -6.04 -22.82
C CYS A 36 9.86 -6.30 -22.60
N GLY A 37 9.07 -6.20 -23.69
CA GLY A 37 7.84 -6.97 -23.81
C GLY A 37 6.54 -6.18 -23.88
N LEU A 38 6.42 -5.22 -24.80
CA LEU A 38 5.10 -4.85 -25.35
C LEU A 38 4.60 -5.99 -26.25
N VAL A 39 4.17 -7.10 -25.66
CA VAL A 39 3.31 -8.08 -26.35
C VAL A 39 1.88 -7.75 -25.96
N PRO A 40 1.02 -7.30 -26.88
CA PRO A 40 -0.38 -7.03 -26.56
C PRO A 40 -1.06 -8.34 -26.14
N LYS A 41 -1.32 -8.48 -24.84
CA LYS A 41 -2.12 -9.57 -24.30
C LYS A 41 -3.57 -9.36 -24.75
N PRO A 42 -4.28 -10.39 -25.25
CA PRO A 42 -5.68 -10.26 -25.63
C PRO A 42 -6.51 -9.73 -24.46
N SER A 43 -7.29 -8.69 -24.74
CA SER A 43 -8.19 -8.02 -23.81
C SER A 43 -9.19 -9.04 -23.26
N ALA A 44 -9.10 -9.33 -21.96
CA ALA A 44 -10.11 -10.14 -21.29
C ALA A 44 -11.40 -9.31 -21.19
N THR A 45 -12.50 -9.88 -21.66
CA THR A 45 -13.83 -9.29 -21.50
C THR A 45 -14.08 -8.98 -20.02
N PRO A 46 -14.46 -7.74 -19.64
CA PRO A 46 -14.72 -7.41 -18.25
C PRO A 46 -15.85 -8.32 -17.75
N THR A 47 -15.55 -9.11 -16.73
CA THR A 47 -16.59 -9.87 -16.02
C THR A 47 -17.43 -8.85 -15.26
N PRO A 48 -18.77 -8.88 -15.38
CA PRO A 48 -19.61 -7.94 -14.66
C PRO A 48 -19.36 -8.07 -13.16
N THR A 49 -18.89 -6.98 -12.55
CA THR A 49 -18.69 -6.90 -11.10
C THR A 49 -20.06 -6.97 -10.43
N ILE A 50 -20.32 -8.06 -9.73
CA ILE A 50 -21.50 -8.19 -8.89
C ILE A 50 -21.37 -7.14 -7.79
N VAL A 51 -22.27 -6.16 -7.78
CA VAL A 51 -22.38 -5.20 -6.67
C VAL A 51 -22.79 -6.00 -5.44
N PRO A 52 -21.97 -6.07 -4.38
CA PRO A 52 -22.34 -6.81 -3.18
C PRO A 52 -23.57 -6.17 -2.55
N THR A 53 -24.58 -6.98 -2.25
CA THR A 53 -25.74 -6.56 -1.46
C THR A 53 -25.25 -6.00 -0.13
N PRO A 54 -25.70 -4.81 0.32
CA PRO A 54 -25.27 -4.24 1.58
C PRO A 54 -25.61 -5.21 2.73
N LYS A 55 -24.58 -5.65 3.43
CA LYS A 55 -24.73 -6.48 4.63
C LYS A 55 -25.34 -5.61 5.74
N PRO A 56 -26.30 -6.11 6.52
CA PRO A 56 -26.84 -5.36 7.66
C PRO A 56 -25.72 -4.95 8.60
N ILE A 57 -25.72 -3.67 8.99
CA ILE A 57 -24.80 -3.12 9.98
C ILE A 57 -25.18 -3.73 11.34
N PRO A 58 -24.27 -4.43 12.04
CA PRO A 58 -24.57 -4.98 13.35
C PRO A 58 -24.86 -3.83 14.34
N THR A 59 -25.88 -4.01 15.17
CA THR A 59 -26.13 -3.12 16.30
C THR A 59 -24.99 -3.29 17.31
N PRO A 60 -24.33 -2.21 17.75
CA PRO A 60 -23.27 -2.29 18.76
C PRO A 60 -23.77 -2.98 20.03
N ALA A 61 -22.94 -3.81 20.65
CA ALA A 61 -23.27 -4.42 21.94
C ALA A 61 -23.29 -3.34 23.04
N PRO A 62 -24.02 -3.57 24.15
CA PRO A 62 -23.96 -2.68 25.30
C PRO A 62 -22.51 -2.54 25.80
N GLY A 63 -22.02 -1.30 25.88
CA GLY A 63 -20.63 -1.01 26.29
C GLY A 63 -19.64 -0.81 25.13
N SER A 64 -20.09 -0.85 23.87
CA SER A 64 -19.20 -0.56 22.73
C SER A 64 -18.82 0.91 22.72
N THR A 65 -17.57 1.19 22.36
CA THR A 65 -17.04 2.52 22.08
C THR A 65 -16.83 2.65 20.57
N ALA A 66 -17.10 3.84 20.03
CA ALA A 66 -16.86 4.17 18.63
C ALA A 66 -15.67 5.11 18.51
N ILE A 67 -14.68 4.72 17.71
CA ILE A 67 -13.55 5.56 17.30
C ILE A 67 -13.87 6.08 15.90
N THR A 68 -13.86 7.40 15.74
CA THR A 68 -14.07 8.03 14.43
C THR A 68 -12.74 8.59 13.93
N ILE A 69 -12.36 8.20 12.73
CA ILE A 69 -11.19 8.72 12.01
C ILE A 69 -11.73 9.55 10.85
N THR A 70 -11.46 10.85 10.87
CA THR A 70 -11.84 11.73 9.76
C THR A 70 -10.80 11.66 8.66
N GLU A 71 -11.20 12.04 7.45
CA GLU A 71 -10.28 12.18 6.33
C GLU A 71 -9.14 13.16 6.64
N ALA A 72 -9.43 14.24 7.37
CA ALA A 72 -8.41 15.20 7.79
C ALA A 72 -7.36 14.56 8.71
N ASP A 73 -7.80 13.75 9.69
CA ASP A 73 -6.90 13.04 10.61
C ASP A 73 -6.05 12.00 9.86
N ALA A 74 -6.67 11.25 8.94
CA ALA A 74 -5.98 10.26 8.11
C ALA A 74 -4.93 10.92 7.20
N ASN A 75 -5.28 12.05 6.57
CA ASN A 75 -4.37 12.83 5.74
C ASN A 75 -3.21 13.41 6.56
N ALA A 76 -3.47 13.94 7.76
CA ALA A 76 -2.40 14.42 8.65
C ALA A 76 -1.43 13.30 9.03
N ALA A 77 -1.94 12.11 9.35
CA ALA A 77 -1.13 10.93 9.64
C ALA A 77 -0.31 10.48 8.42
N LEU A 78 -0.91 10.47 7.23
CA LEU A 78 -0.23 10.14 5.97
C LEU A 78 0.93 11.11 5.68
N GLN A 79 0.68 12.43 5.78
CA GLN A 79 1.71 13.44 5.55
C GLN A 79 2.88 13.30 6.53
N LYS A 80 2.58 12.99 7.79
CA LYS A 80 3.61 12.69 8.79
C LYS A 80 4.43 11.44 8.43
N ALA A 81 3.78 10.36 8.00
CA ALA A 81 4.46 9.12 7.61
C ALA A 81 5.34 9.31 6.38
N ILE A 82 4.88 10.07 5.38
CA ILE A 82 5.67 10.42 4.19
C ILE A 82 6.88 11.27 4.57
N GLY A 83 6.70 12.24 5.48
CA GLY A 83 7.80 13.08 5.97
C GLY A 83 8.91 12.31 6.72
N MET A 84 8.67 11.06 7.11
CA MET A 84 9.69 10.18 7.69
C MET A 84 10.50 9.40 6.64
N GLN A 85 10.15 9.49 5.35
CA GLN A 85 10.86 8.79 4.28
C GLN A 85 11.90 9.70 3.62
N ASP A 86 13.18 9.40 3.82
CA ASP A 86 14.28 10.23 3.31
C ASP A 86 14.56 10.07 1.80
N ASN A 87 13.96 9.07 1.13
CA ASN A 87 14.42 8.63 -0.20
C ASN A 87 13.30 8.39 -1.23
N VAL A 88 12.07 8.82 -0.93
CA VAL A 88 10.94 8.71 -1.86
C VAL A 88 10.28 10.07 -1.99
N GLN A 89 10.31 10.65 -3.19
CA GLN A 89 9.61 11.90 -3.47
C GLN A 89 8.14 11.60 -3.72
N ILE A 90 7.33 11.65 -2.67
CA ILE A 90 5.87 11.50 -2.74
C ILE A 90 5.25 12.89 -2.63
N GLU A 91 4.46 13.27 -3.62
CA GLU A 91 3.75 14.54 -3.72
C GLU A 91 2.24 14.31 -3.81
N ASN A 92 1.43 15.29 -3.38
CA ASN A 92 -0.02 15.28 -3.50
C ASN A 92 -0.70 14.01 -2.94
N ALA A 93 -0.08 13.38 -1.95
CA ALA A 93 -0.60 12.20 -1.30
C ALA A 93 -1.85 12.55 -0.48
N ARG A 94 -2.96 11.88 -0.74
CA ARG A 94 -4.22 12.06 -0.04
C ARG A 94 -4.96 10.75 0.15
N ILE A 95 -5.67 10.64 1.26
CA ILE A 95 -6.70 9.65 1.56
C ILE A 95 -8.05 10.33 1.40
N ASP A 96 -9.00 9.60 0.81
CA ASP A 96 -10.38 9.97 0.58
C ASP A 96 -11.25 8.79 1.07
N PHE A 97 -12.15 9.06 2.01
CA PHE A 97 -13.04 8.03 2.55
C PHE A 97 -14.37 8.05 1.80
N ARG A 98 -14.70 6.89 1.21
CA ARG A 98 -15.88 6.73 0.38
C ARG A 98 -16.66 5.48 0.79
N PRO A 99 -17.95 5.37 0.45
CA PRO A 99 -18.75 4.20 0.79
C PRO A 99 -18.25 2.91 0.15
N ASP A 100 -17.50 3.00 -0.95
CA ASP A 100 -16.86 1.87 -1.64
C ASP A 100 -15.49 1.48 -1.05
N GLY A 101 -14.91 2.30 -0.17
CA GLY A 101 -13.65 2.00 0.50
C GLY A 101 -12.80 3.22 0.81
N ILE A 102 -11.51 2.97 1.03
CA ILE A 102 -10.48 3.97 1.25
C ILE A 102 -9.77 4.18 -0.08
N PHE A 103 -9.88 5.37 -0.63
CA PHE A 103 -9.15 5.74 -1.84
C PHE A 103 -7.91 6.55 -1.45
N THR A 104 -6.73 6.10 -1.87
CA THR A 104 -5.48 6.83 -1.66
C THR A 104 -4.88 7.18 -3.01
N SER A 105 -4.53 8.43 -3.23
CA SER A 105 -3.82 8.86 -4.44
C SER A 105 -2.55 9.60 -4.08
N ALA A 106 -1.49 9.42 -4.86
CA ALA A 106 -0.24 10.14 -4.71
C ALA A 106 0.50 10.23 -6.04
N THR A 107 1.37 11.22 -6.19
CA THR A 107 2.34 11.28 -7.28
C THR A 107 3.72 10.95 -6.73
N THR A 108 4.47 10.07 -7.37
CA THR A 108 5.84 9.75 -6.97
C THR A 108 6.79 9.83 -8.15
N GLN A 109 8.05 10.18 -7.89
CA GLN A 109 9.11 10.12 -8.90
C GLN A 109 9.97 8.87 -8.73
N ILE A 110 10.20 8.15 -9.83
CA ILE A 110 11.17 7.04 -9.91
C ILE A 110 12.17 7.38 -11.02
N GLY A 111 13.36 7.83 -10.63
CA GLY A 111 14.33 8.38 -11.58
C GLY A 111 13.80 9.65 -12.22
N ALA A 112 13.66 9.65 -13.56
CA ALA A 112 13.09 10.78 -14.31
C ALA A 112 11.59 10.63 -14.62
N LEU A 113 10.95 9.56 -14.14
CA LEU A 113 9.55 9.26 -14.42
C LEU A 113 8.66 9.73 -13.27
N SER A 114 7.63 10.52 -13.60
CA SER A 114 6.54 10.85 -12.68
C SER A 114 5.41 9.84 -12.83
N ILE A 115 4.95 9.29 -11.71
CA ILE A 115 3.95 8.23 -11.65
C ILE A 115 2.82 8.67 -10.74
N GLN A 116 1.60 8.63 -11.25
CA GLN A 116 0.38 8.78 -10.45
C GLN A 116 -0.06 7.42 -9.95
N LEU A 117 -0.18 7.29 -8.63
CA LEU A 117 -0.68 6.11 -7.94
C LEU A 117 -2.10 6.38 -7.48
N GLY A 118 -2.99 5.42 -7.72
CA GLY A 118 -4.32 5.36 -7.13
C GLY A 118 -4.53 4.00 -6.50
N ILE A 119 -4.94 3.95 -5.24
CA ILE A 119 -5.14 2.71 -4.49
C ILE A 119 -6.55 2.74 -3.93
N LEU A 120 -7.31 1.69 -4.21
CA LEU A 120 -8.58 1.43 -3.55
C LEU A 120 -8.38 0.29 -2.56
N ALA A 121 -8.65 0.53 -1.30
CA ALA A 121 -8.58 -0.46 -0.23
C ALA A 121 -9.92 -0.57 0.51
N SER A 122 -10.15 -1.69 1.18
CA SER A 122 -11.23 -1.87 2.13
C SER A 122 -10.68 -2.10 3.54
N ALA A 123 -11.49 -1.79 4.54
CA ALA A 123 -11.20 -2.09 5.94
C ALA A 123 -12.24 -3.08 6.46
N THR A 124 -11.79 -4.21 7.02
CA THR A 124 -12.68 -5.23 7.57
C THR A 124 -12.21 -5.67 8.95
N PRO A 125 -13.14 -5.96 9.89
CA PRO A 125 -12.76 -6.54 11.17
C PRO A 125 -12.37 -8.02 10.98
N VAL A 126 -11.15 -8.39 11.39
CA VAL A 126 -10.66 -9.78 11.39
C VAL A 126 -9.98 -10.03 12.74
N ASP A 127 -10.47 -11.03 13.48
CA ASP A 127 -9.94 -11.43 14.79
C ASP A 127 -9.81 -10.27 15.79
N GLY A 128 -10.79 -9.37 15.82
CA GLY A 128 -10.80 -8.21 16.71
C GLY A 128 -9.86 -7.08 16.31
N LYS A 129 -9.26 -7.12 15.11
CA LYS A 129 -8.39 -6.07 14.56
C LYS A 129 -8.95 -5.53 13.25
N VAL A 130 -8.57 -4.31 12.86
CA VAL A 130 -8.87 -3.80 11.52
C VAL A 130 -7.86 -4.38 10.53
N LYS A 131 -8.32 -5.13 9.55
CA LYS A 131 -7.52 -5.58 8.41
C LYS A 131 -7.80 -4.67 7.21
N ILE A 132 -6.74 -4.11 6.63
CA ILE A 132 -6.82 -3.36 5.37
C ILE A 132 -6.48 -4.29 4.21
N ASP A 133 -7.36 -4.38 3.22
CA ASP A 133 -7.17 -5.19 2.01
C ASP A 133 -7.13 -4.27 0.78
N ILE A 134 -6.09 -4.38 -0.04
CA ILE A 134 -6.00 -3.63 -1.31
C ILE A 134 -6.90 -4.31 -2.35
N LEU A 135 -7.95 -3.61 -2.78
CA LEU A 135 -8.91 -4.09 -3.77
C LEU A 135 -8.44 -3.81 -5.20
N ASN A 136 -7.93 -2.60 -5.45
CA ASN A 136 -7.44 -2.19 -6.77
C ASN A 136 -6.25 -1.22 -6.61
N MET A 137 -5.37 -1.22 -7.60
CA MET A 137 -4.26 -0.30 -7.69
C MET A 137 -4.12 0.15 -9.14
N GLN A 138 -3.93 1.45 -9.33
CA GLN A 138 -3.74 2.09 -10.61
C GLN A 138 -2.42 2.85 -10.64
N VAL A 139 -1.75 2.76 -11.78
CA VAL A 139 -0.50 3.45 -12.11
C VAL A 139 -0.77 4.22 -13.40
N ASN A 140 -0.73 5.55 -13.34
CA ASN A 140 -1.10 6.44 -14.44
C ASN A 140 -2.47 6.07 -15.04
N GLU A 141 -3.49 5.98 -14.19
CA GLU A 141 -4.91 5.68 -14.55
C GLU A 141 -5.15 4.28 -15.13
N LYS A 142 -4.15 3.39 -15.12
CA LYS A 142 -4.27 2.01 -15.59
C LYS A 142 -4.10 1.04 -14.43
N GLU A 143 -4.89 -0.02 -14.40
CA GLU A 143 -4.74 -1.06 -13.38
C GLU A 143 -3.31 -1.64 -13.39
N ALA A 144 -2.68 -1.60 -12.23
CA ALA A 144 -1.38 -2.21 -12.02
C ALA A 144 -1.53 -3.74 -12.07
N SER A 145 -0.67 -4.40 -12.82
CA SER A 145 -0.68 -5.87 -12.92
C SER A 145 0.72 -6.45 -12.95
N GLY A 146 0.83 -7.73 -12.60
CA GLY A 146 2.10 -8.47 -12.58
C GLY A 146 3.11 -7.89 -11.59
N ILE A 147 4.38 -7.83 -12.03
CA ILE A 147 5.55 -7.50 -11.20
C ILE A 147 5.44 -6.10 -10.56
N ILE A 148 4.80 -5.15 -11.24
CA ILE A 148 4.64 -3.77 -10.74
C ILE A 148 3.75 -3.77 -9.48
N LEU A 149 2.68 -4.57 -9.48
CA LEU A 149 1.78 -4.67 -8.34
C LEU A 149 2.49 -5.28 -7.12
N ASP A 150 3.25 -6.35 -7.34
CA ASP A 150 3.98 -7.03 -6.25
C ASP A 150 5.04 -6.12 -5.64
N GLN A 151 5.74 -5.34 -6.47
CA GLN A 151 6.74 -4.40 -6.00
C GLN A 151 6.12 -3.24 -5.20
N ILE A 152 5.01 -2.69 -5.68
CA ILE A 152 4.32 -1.61 -4.96
C ILE A 152 3.73 -2.14 -3.64
N LYS A 153 3.16 -3.35 -3.62
CA LYS A 153 2.70 -3.99 -2.37
C LYS A 153 3.85 -4.14 -1.38
N ALA A 154 4.99 -4.66 -1.81
CA ALA A 154 6.17 -4.77 -0.94
C ALA A 154 6.67 -3.41 -0.41
N MET A 155 6.47 -2.32 -1.13
CA MET A 155 6.78 -0.96 -0.66
C MET A 155 5.76 -0.41 0.33
N ILE A 156 4.49 -0.79 0.19
CA ILE A 156 3.37 -0.26 0.97
C ILE A 156 3.12 -1.08 2.24
N ASP A 157 3.37 -2.38 2.23
CA ASP A 157 3.15 -3.26 3.38
C ASP A 157 3.79 -2.74 4.68
N PRO A 158 5.06 -2.25 4.68
CA PRO A 158 5.67 -1.66 5.89
C PRO A 158 5.00 -0.36 6.36
N ILE A 159 4.28 0.34 5.47
CA ILE A 159 3.52 1.55 5.78
C ILE A 159 2.14 1.16 6.35
N LEU A 160 1.56 0.05 5.90
CA LEU A 160 0.27 -0.45 6.38
C LEU A 160 0.36 -1.12 7.75
N GLU A 161 1.48 -1.78 8.06
CA GLU A 161 1.70 -2.45 9.35
C GLU A 161 1.48 -1.54 10.57
N PRO A 162 2.05 -0.32 10.65
CA PRO A 162 1.78 0.62 11.75
C PRO A 162 0.40 1.29 11.69
N LEU A 163 -0.30 1.23 10.54
CA LEU A 163 -1.67 1.73 10.40
C LEU A 163 -2.72 0.76 10.96
N ASN A 164 -2.29 -0.38 11.50
CA ASN A 164 -3.09 -1.24 12.36
C ASN A 164 -3.24 -0.56 13.74
N ILE A 165 -3.86 0.63 13.75
CA ILE A 165 -3.90 1.63 14.85
C ILE A 165 -4.79 1.19 16.02
N VAL A 166 -5.42 0.03 15.92
CA VAL A 166 -6.18 -0.48 17.05
C VAL A 166 -5.17 -0.88 18.12
N GLU A 167 -5.10 -0.07 19.18
CA GLU A 167 -4.31 -0.39 20.37
C GLU A 167 -4.55 -1.86 20.73
N ASP A 168 -3.51 -2.60 21.15
CA ASP A 168 -3.62 -4.02 21.50
C ASP A 168 -4.69 -4.31 22.59
N LYS A 169 -5.26 -3.26 23.18
CA LYS A 169 -6.34 -3.28 24.17
C LYS A 169 -7.71 -2.91 23.62
N PHE A 170 -7.92 -2.88 22.30
CA PHE A 170 -9.24 -2.58 21.72
C PHE A 170 -9.65 -3.68 20.75
N TYR A 171 -10.75 -4.35 21.05
CA TYR A 171 -11.33 -5.39 20.21
C TYR A 171 -12.33 -4.76 19.22
N VAL A 172 -12.07 -4.89 17.93
CA VAL A 172 -12.94 -4.38 16.86
C VAL A 172 -14.06 -5.34 16.53
N GLU A 173 -15.29 -4.84 16.58
CA GLU A 173 -16.49 -5.57 16.15
C GLU A 173 -16.92 -5.22 14.73
N SER A 174 -16.85 -3.94 14.38
CA SER A 174 -17.25 -3.48 13.06
C SER A 174 -16.46 -2.26 12.61
N VAL A 175 -16.33 -2.13 11.29
CA VAL A 175 -15.76 -0.98 10.63
C VAL A 175 -16.76 -0.50 9.58
N THR A 176 -17.12 0.78 9.63
CA THR A 176 -18.00 1.41 8.65
C THR A 176 -17.25 2.56 8.02
N ILE A 177 -17.15 2.57 6.69
CA ILE A 177 -16.60 3.69 5.93
C ILE A 177 -17.78 4.42 5.30
N SER A 178 -17.79 5.74 5.46
CA SER A 178 -18.77 6.66 4.88
C SER A 178 -18.01 7.83 4.26
N ASN A 179 -18.73 8.75 3.60
CA ASN A 179 -18.12 9.97 3.10
C ASN A 179 -17.34 10.68 4.22
N ASP A 180 -16.07 10.97 3.97
CA ASP A 180 -15.15 11.76 4.80
C ASP A 180 -14.72 11.13 6.14
N LYS A 181 -15.19 9.92 6.48
CA LYS A 181 -14.81 9.26 7.74
C LYS A 181 -14.93 7.75 7.75
N MET A 182 -14.10 7.14 8.58
CA MET A 182 -14.17 5.74 9.00
C MET A 182 -14.58 5.68 10.48
N VAL A 183 -15.54 4.82 10.81
CA VAL A 183 -15.99 4.56 12.18
C VAL A 183 -15.65 3.12 12.53
N ILE A 184 -14.84 2.95 13.57
CA ILE A 184 -14.48 1.65 14.15
C ILE A 184 -15.26 1.50 15.44
N VAL A 185 -16.08 0.45 15.56
CA VAL A 185 -16.83 0.13 16.78
C VAL A 185 -16.22 -1.10 17.42
N GLY A 186 -16.04 -1.05 18.74
CA GLY A 186 -15.41 -2.11 19.49
C GLY A 186 -15.47 -1.92 21.00
N HIS A 187 -14.69 -2.70 21.74
CA HIS A 187 -14.62 -2.64 23.20
C HIS A 187 -13.17 -2.65 23.68
N PRO A 188 -12.85 -1.96 24.78
CA PRO A 188 -11.58 -2.16 25.45
C PRO A 188 -11.47 -3.60 25.98
N GLN A 189 -10.29 -4.21 25.85
CA GLN A 189 -9.95 -5.52 26.43
C GLN A 189 -9.51 -5.41 27.89
#